data_AF-X8E002-F1
#
_entry.id   AF-X8E002-F1
#
_cell.length_a   1.000
_cell.length_b   1.000
_cell.length_c   1.000
_cell.angle_alpha   90.00
_cell.angle_beta   90.00
_cell.angle_gamma   90.00
#
_symmetry.space_group_name_H-M   'P 1'
#
loop_
_entity.id
_entity.type
_entity.pdbx_description
1 polymer ?
#
loop_
_entity_poly.entity_id
_entity_poly.type
_entity_poly.pdbx_seq_one_letter_code
_entity_poly.pdbx_strand_id
1 'polypeptide(L)'
;MSDYDVEAVDRLPFSTAEKAERYRTENYQGAVGLNWYRSDPTLQFMMAYYLQPDELAFAEPHLTRIGELMGGRWRGGPRKPTATRHGWNATTGGATTSAG
;
A
#
# COMPACT_ATOMS: atom_id res chain seq x y z
N MET A 1 -12.45 -21.33 -5.54
CA MET A 1 -11.76 -20.04 -5.68
C MET A 1 -11.40 -19.61 -4.28
N SER A 2 -10.11 -19.71 -3.95
CA SER A 2 -9.59 -19.67 -2.58
C SER A 2 -9.97 -18.38 -1.87
N ASP A 3 -10.45 -18.53 -0.64
CA ASP A 3 -10.40 -17.54 0.42
C ASP A 3 -8.98 -16.97 0.49
N TYR A 4 -8.70 -15.91 -0.27
CA TYR A 4 -7.81 -14.87 0.23
C TYR A 4 -8.62 -14.14 1.29
N ASP A 5 -8.72 -14.81 2.43
CA ASP A 5 -9.33 -14.31 3.63
C ASP A 5 -8.82 -12.90 3.86
N VAL A 6 -9.76 -12.01 4.17
CA VAL A 6 -9.45 -10.65 4.58
C VAL A 6 -8.69 -10.77 5.90
N GLU A 7 -7.38 -10.90 5.81
CA GLU A 7 -6.48 -10.91 6.96
C GLU A 7 -6.81 -9.65 7.75
N ALA A 8 -7.33 -9.85 8.96
CA ALA A 8 -7.60 -8.76 9.88
C ALA A 8 -6.25 -8.32 10.46
N VAL A 9 -5.39 -7.74 9.61
CA VAL A 9 -4.05 -7.25 9.96
C VAL A 9 -4.14 -6.30 11.16
N ASP A 10 -5.26 -5.59 11.31
CA ASP A 10 -5.60 -4.73 12.44
C ASP A 10 -5.78 -5.46 13.78
N ARG A 11 -5.99 -6.78 13.77
CA ARG A 11 -6.15 -7.63 14.99
C ARG A 11 -4.85 -8.31 15.41
N LEU A 12 -3.79 -8.18 14.63
CA LEU A 12 -2.50 -8.78 14.98
C LEU A 12 -1.92 -8.05 16.20
N PRO A 13 -1.29 -8.77 17.15
CA PRO A 13 -0.80 -8.19 18.40
C PRO A 13 0.28 -7.12 18.21
N PHE A 14 0.86 -7.02 17.01
CA PHE A 14 1.86 -6.03 16.61
C PHE A 14 1.30 -4.93 15.69
N SER A 15 -0.02 -4.88 15.49
CA SER A 15 -0.72 -3.86 14.71
C SER A 15 -1.30 -2.80 15.64
N THR A 16 -0.43 -1.95 16.19
CA THR A 16 -0.84 -0.87 17.11
C THR A 16 -1.24 0.38 16.33
N ALA A 17 -2.13 1.20 16.91
CA ALA A 17 -2.52 2.47 16.32
C ALA A 17 -1.32 3.42 16.11
N GLU A 18 -0.36 3.39 17.03
CA GLU A 18 0.89 4.16 16.93
C GLU A 18 1.75 3.72 15.72
N LYS A 19 1.84 2.41 15.47
CA LYS A 19 2.53 1.88 14.29
C LYS A 19 1.80 2.24 13.00
N ALA A 20 0.47 2.16 13.00
CA ALA A 20 -0.36 2.55 11.86
C ALA A 20 -0.21 4.05 11.54
N GLU A 21 -0.17 4.92 12.55
CA GLU A 21 0.06 6.36 12.37
C GLU A 21 1.45 6.64 11.77
N ARG A 22 2.49 5.97 12.30
CA ARG A 22 3.86 6.12 11.83
C ARG A 22 4.01 5.76 10.35
N TYR A 23 3.30 4.75 9.87
CA TYR A 23 3.38 4.26 8.49
C TYR A 23 2.15 4.63 7.64
N ARG A 24 1.41 5.68 8.04
CA ARG A 24 0.29 6.20 7.23
C ARG A 24 0.76 6.48 5.82
N THR A 25 0.16 5.80 4.84
CA THR A 25 0.56 5.87 3.44
C THR A 25 0.47 7.30 2.90
N GLU A 26 -0.46 8.12 3.41
CA GLU A 26 -0.62 9.53 3.05
C GLU A 26 0.59 10.39 3.41
N ASN A 27 1.40 9.97 4.39
CA ASN A 27 2.63 10.64 4.81
C ASN A 27 3.82 10.30 3.89
N TYR A 28 3.71 9.23 3.08
CA TYR A 28 4.76 8.72 2.21
C TYR A 28 4.29 8.73 0.75
N GLN A 29 4.02 9.92 0.22
CA GLN A 29 3.58 10.11 -1.17
C GLN A 29 4.73 9.98 -2.19
N GLY A 30 5.97 9.81 -1.72
CA GLY A 30 7.15 9.74 -2.56
C GLY A 30 7.02 8.69 -3.66
N ALA A 31 7.23 9.12 -4.90
CA ALA A 31 7.13 8.33 -6.13
C ALA A 31 5.74 7.73 -6.45
N VAL A 32 4.69 8.04 -5.67
CA VAL A 32 3.31 7.68 -6.02
C VAL A 32 2.85 8.54 -7.19
N GLY A 33 2.31 7.90 -8.23
CA GLY A 33 1.88 8.54 -9.47
C GLY A 33 2.98 8.75 -10.51
N LEU A 34 4.26 8.53 -10.17
CA LEU A 34 5.40 8.84 -11.02
C LEU A 34 6.00 7.57 -11.64
N ASN A 35 6.50 7.65 -12.86
CA ASN A 35 7.23 6.54 -13.46
C ASN A 35 8.55 6.34 -12.70
N TRP A 36 8.66 5.26 -11.93
CA TRP A 36 9.81 5.03 -11.05
C TRP A 36 11.15 5.00 -11.79
N TYR A 37 11.20 4.48 -13.01
CA TYR A 37 12.43 4.47 -13.80
C TYR A 37 12.80 5.89 -14.28
N ARG A 38 11.85 6.65 -14.82
CA ARG A 38 12.11 8.01 -15.31
C ARG A 38 12.37 9.03 -14.20
N SER A 39 11.83 8.78 -13.01
CA SER A 39 11.95 9.68 -11.86
C SER A 39 13.17 9.43 -10.99
N ASP A 40 13.92 8.34 -11.21
CA ASP A 40 15.14 8.00 -10.45
C ASP A 40 16.41 8.08 -11.33
N PRO A 41 17.17 9.19 -11.24
CA PRO A 41 18.44 9.35 -11.96
C PRO A 41 19.51 8.34 -11.53
N THR A 42 19.49 7.88 -10.28
CA THR A 42 20.45 6.89 -9.78
C THR A 42 20.20 5.55 -10.45
N LEU A 43 18.94 5.16 -10.57
CA LEU A 43 18.56 3.94 -11.27
C LEU A 43 18.94 3.99 -12.75
N GLN A 44 18.68 5.11 -13.44
CA GLN A 44 19.10 5.30 -14.84
C GLN A 44 20.63 5.17 -14.98
N PHE A 45 21.38 5.79 -14.09
CA PHE A 45 22.84 5.68 -14.07
C PHE A 45 23.30 4.23 -13.84
N MET A 46 22.71 3.51 -12.88
CA MET A 46 23.06 2.11 -12.64
C MET A 46 22.77 1.24 -13.88
N MET A 47 21.63 1.43 -14.55
CA MET A 47 21.33 0.67 -15.76
C MET A 47 22.34 0.95 -16.87
N ALA A 48 22.73 2.21 -17.06
CA ALA A 48 23.77 2.59 -18.02
C ALA A 48 25.17 2.10 -17.64
N TYR A 49 25.43 1.87 -16.35
CA TYR A 49 26.71 1.35 -15.88
C TYR A 49 26.85 -0.17 -16.06
N TYR A 50 25.77 -0.92 -15.80
CA TYR A 50 25.81 -2.39 -15.81
C TYR A 50 25.44 -3.03 -17.15
N LEU A 51 24.69 -2.34 -17.99
CA LEU A 51 24.25 -2.86 -19.29
C LEU A 51 25.13 -2.31 -20.41
N GLN A 52 25.39 -3.15 -21.42
CA GLN A 52 25.94 -2.65 -22.67
C GLN A 52 24.92 -1.74 -23.38
N PRO A 53 25.36 -0.84 -24.28
CA PRO A 53 24.46 0.11 -24.92
C PRO A 53 23.26 -0.51 -25.65
N ASP A 54 23.45 -1.68 -26.29
CA ASP A 54 22.42 -2.44 -26.98
C ASP A 54 21.45 -3.14 -26.01
N GLU A 55 21.97 -3.68 -24.91
CA GLU A 55 21.17 -4.26 -23.82
C GLU A 55 20.32 -3.18 -23.13
N LEU A 56 20.89 -2.00 -22.90
CA LEU A 56 20.17 -0.86 -22.34
C LEU A 56 19.06 -0.40 -23.28
N ALA A 57 19.35 -0.27 -24.58
CA ALA A 57 18.35 0.11 -25.58
C ALA A 57 17.20 -0.89 -25.66
N PHE A 58 17.47 -2.18 -25.46
CA PHE A 58 16.44 -3.21 -25.33
C PHE A 58 15.65 -3.11 -24.02
N ALA A 59 16.32 -2.88 -22.89
CA ALA A 59 15.71 -2.88 -21.57
C ALA A 59 14.89 -1.61 -21.26
N GLU A 60 15.31 -0.44 -21.76
CA GLU A 60 14.75 0.87 -21.42
C GLU A 60 13.23 1.00 -21.64
N PRO A 61 12.64 0.49 -22.74
CA PRO A 61 11.19 0.48 -22.92
C PRO A 61 10.47 -0.35 -21.86
N HIS A 62 11.04 -1.50 -21.46
CA HIS A 62 10.47 -2.37 -20.44
C HIS A 62 10.58 -1.75 -19.04
N LEU A 63 11.73 -1.17 -18.71
CA LEU A 63 11.97 -0.45 -17.46
C LEU A 63 11.01 0.73 -17.33
N THR A 64 10.81 1.48 -18.41
CA THR A 64 9.80 2.54 -18.46
C THR A 64 8.40 1.98 -18.20
N ARG A 65 8.00 0.90 -18.88
CA ARG A 65 6.66 0.31 -18.72
C ARG A 65 6.40 -0.20 -17.30
N ILE A 66 7.38 -0.89 -16.70
CA ILE A 66 7.30 -1.37 -15.32
C ILE A 66 7.27 -0.18 -14.35
N GLY A 67 8.07 0.86 -14.61
CA GLY A 67 8.06 2.09 -13.82
C GLY A 67 6.69 2.79 -13.80
N GLU A 68 5.93 2.77 -14.89
CA GLU A 68 4.55 3.29 -14.91
C GLU A 68 3.60 2.48 -14.01
N LEU A 69 3.76 1.15 -13.98
CA LEU A 69 2.93 0.24 -13.20
C LEU A 69 3.23 0.36 -11.70
N MET A 70 4.51 0.38 -11.34
CA MET A 70 4.96 0.51 -9.95
C MET A 70 4.68 1.90 -9.38
N GLY A 71 4.77 2.90 -10.25
CA GLY A 71 4.37 4.29 -10.01
C GLY A 71 2.90 4.52 -9.72
N GLY A 72 2.06 3.51 -9.62
CA GLY A 72 0.66 3.71 -9.29
C GLY A 72 -0.19 4.30 -10.43
N ARG A 73 0.31 4.39 -11.67
CA ARG A 73 -0.57 4.45 -12.85
C ARG A 73 -1.08 3.04 -13.16
N TRP A 74 -1.60 2.37 -12.15
CA TRP A 74 -2.31 1.11 -12.28
C TRP A 74 -3.73 1.42 -12.74
N ARG A 75 -4.00 1.24 -14.04
CA ARG A 75 -5.30 1.54 -14.67
C ARG A 75 -6.32 0.40 -14.49
N GLY A 76 -6.35 -0.27 -13.33
CA GLY A 76 -7.14 -1.50 -13.16
C GLY A 76 -7.45 -1.92 -11.73
N GLY A 77 -8.33 -1.19 -11.03
CA GLY A 77 -8.97 -1.72 -9.82
C GLY A 77 -9.60 -0.63 -8.97
N PRO A 78 -10.84 -0.81 -8.48
CA PRO A 78 -11.46 0.15 -7.58
C PRO A 78 -10.63 0.22 -6.28
N ARG A 79 -10.24 1.44 -5.89
CA ARG A 79 -9.79 1.71 -4.52
C ARG A 79 -10.86 1.17 -3.57
N LYS A 80 -10.53 0.26 -2.66
CA LYS A 80 -11.48 -0.17 -1.62
C LYS A 80 -11.93 1.11 -0.88
N PRO A 81 -13.23 1.34 -0.72
CA PRO A 81 -13.70 2.43 0.13
C PRO A 81 -13.16 2.19 1.53
N THR A 82 -12.54 3.21 2.10
CA THR A 82 -12.15 3.25 3.52
C THR A 82 -13.38 2.91 4.35
N ALA A 83 -13.28 1.84 5.14
CA ALA A 83 -14.37 1.39 5.98
C ALA A 83 -14.80 2.55 6.90
N THR A 84 -16.00 3.07 6.66
CA THR A 84 -16.64 4.01 7.57
C THR A 84 -16.73 3.36 8.94
N ARG A 85 -16.11 4.00 9.94
CA ARG A 85 -16.15 3.61 11.35
C ARG A 85 -17.60 3.66 11.84
N HIS A 86 -18.36 2.59 11.68
CA HIS A 86 -19.64 2.45 12.35
C HIS A 86 -19.38 2.19 13.83
N GLY A 87 -19.78 3.16 14.65
CA GLY A 87 -19.72 3.09 16.11
C GLY A 87 -20.45 1.85 16.62
N TRP A 88 -19.73 1.03 17.37
CA TRP A 88 -20.31 -0.02 18.19
C TRP A 88 -20.93 0.64 19.43
N ASN A 89 -22.26 0.72 19.46
CA ASN A 89 -23.01 1.08 20.66
C ASN A 89 -23.06 -0.17 21.56
N ALA A 90 -22.30 -0.16 22.66
CA ALA A 90 -22.44 -1.16 23.71
C ALA A 90 -23.76 -0.92 24.45
N THR A 91 -24.77 -1.75 24.19
CA THR A 91 -25.96 -1.86 25.03
C THR A 91 -26.19 -3.32 25.35
N THR A 92 -25.55 -3.83 26.40
CA THR A 92 -26.05 -4.98 27.17
C THR A 92 -25.38 -4.98 28.54
N GLY A 93 -26.17 -5.01 29.60
CA GLY A 93 -25.67 -5.21 30.96
C GLY A 93 -26.56 -4.62 32.05
N GLY A 94 -27.87 -4.91 32.02
CA GLY A 94 -28.73 -4.70 33.17
C GLY A 94 -28.35 -5.70 34.27
N ALA A 95 -27.81 -5.21 35.38
CA ALA A 95 -27.66 -5.98 36.61
C ALA A 95 -28.81 -5.60 37.56
N THR A 96 -29.81 -6.46 37.63
CA THR A 96 -30.72 -6.56 38.77
C THR A 96 -29.92 -7.02 39.99
N THR A 97 -29.85 -6.19 41.03
CA THR A 97 -29.61 -6.67 42.40
C THR A 97 -30.75 -6.16 43.27
N SER A 98 -31.69 -7.06 43.56
CA SER A 98 -32.57 -6.98 44.71
C SER A 98 -31.78 -7.37 45.96
N ALA A 99 -31.83 -6.55 47.01
CA ALA A 99 -31.67 -7.00 48.38
C ALA A 99 -32.53 -6.09 49.26
N GLY A 100 -33.54 -6.69 49.89
CA GLY A 100 -34.21 -6.14 51.06
C GLY A 100 -33.44 -6.47 52.33
#